data_AF-A0A6P0VDH5-F1
#
_entry.id   AF-A0A6P0VDH5-F1
#
_cell.length_a   1.000
_cell.length_b   1.000
_cell.length_c   1.000
_cell.angle_alpha   90.00
_cell.angle_beta   90.00
_cell.angle_gamma   90.00
#
_symmetry.space_group_name_H-M   'P 1'
#
loop_
_entity.id
_entity.type
_entity.pdbx_description
1 polymer ?
#
loop_
_entity_poly.entity_id
_entity_poly.type
_entity_poly.pdbx_seq_one_letter_code
_entity_poly.pdbx_strand_id
1 'polypeptide(L)'
;STGEKIACSIPCDHLIVCGVSNWGAVGLLTALALVRPDWQSKLTEGLTLETDKHILTKLVYEGPAVDGDTALQALTIETFPWEYHGKVLTEILEAAGLSG
;
A
#
# COMPACT_ATOMS: atom_id res chain seq x y z
N SER A 1 -7.07 8.92 25.22
CA SER A 1 -6.58 9.17 23.86
C SER A 1 -5.43 10.16 23.95
N THR A 2 -4.32 9.92 23.25
CA THR A 2 -3.15 10.82 23.14
C THR A 2 -3.20 11.67 21.87
N GLY A 3 -4.37 11.77 21.21
CA GLY A 3 -4.53 12.39 19.89
C GLY A 3 -3.91 13.78 19.76
N GLU A 4 -4.06 14.63 20.76
CA GLU A 4 -3.46 15.98 20.81
C GLU A 4 -1.92 16.00 20.72
N LYS A 5 -1.25 14.92 21.15
CA LYS A 5 0.22 14.82 21.18
C LYS A 5 0.79 14.21 19.90
N ILE A 6 -0.01 13.43 19.18
CA ILE A 6 0.41 12.65 18.01
C ILE A 6 -0.17 13.17 16.69
N ALA A 7 -1.09 14.14 16.75
CA ALA A 7 -1.67 14.75 15.57
C ALA A 7 -0.58 15.50 14.77
N CYS A 8 -0.40 15.10 13.51
CA CYS A 8 0.46 15.80 12.57
C CYS A 8 -0.16 17.17 12.23
N SER A 9 0.62 18.25 12.33
CA SER A 9 0.20 19.62 12.02
C SER A 9 0.65 20.11 10.64
N ILE A 10 1.20 19.22 9.82
CA ILE A 10 1.67 19.57 8.47
C ILE A 10 0.47 19.60 7.52
N PRO A 11 0.19 20.73 6.85
CA PRO A 11 -0.95 20.84 5.95
C PRO A 11 -0.72 20.06 4.65
N CYS A 12 -1.81 19.64 4.01
CA CYS A 12 -1.83 19.10 2.66
C CYS A 12 -3.07 19.63 1.92
N ASP A 13 -2.97 19.83 0.62
CA ASP A 13 -4.11 20.29 -0.19
C ASP A 13 -5.17 19.19 -0.35
N HIS A 14 -4.73 17.94 -0.44
CA HIS A 14 -5.57 16.76 -0.59
C HIS A 14 -5.07 15.62 0.29
N LEU A 15 -5.86 15.23 1.30
CA LEU A 15 -5.56 14.15 2.23
C LEU A 15 -6.31 12.86 1.84
N ILE A 16 -5.60 11.73 1.80
CA ILE A 16 -6.20 10.40 1.70
C ILE A 16 -6.05 9.71 3.06
N VAL A 17 -7.19 9.40 3.69
CA VAL A 17 -7.25 8.59 4.91
C VAL A 17 -7.60 7.16 4.52
N CYS A 18 -6.87 6.20 5.05
CA CYS A 18 -7.03 4.78 4.75
C CYS A 18 -6.60 3.91 5.94
N GLY A 19 -7.00 2.63 5.94
CA GLY A 19 -6.64 1.69 7.01
C GLY A 19 -5.14 1.35 7.06
N VAL A 20 -4.50 1.28 5.90
CA VAL A 20 -3.05 1.13 5.73
C VAL A 20 -2.61 2.04 4.59
N SER A 21 -1.54 2.81 4.81
CA SER A 21 -1.06 3.83 3.87
C SER A 21 -0.76 3.26 2.48
N ASN A 22 -0.18 2.06 2.40
CA ASN A 22 0.06 1.33 1.14
C ASN A 22 -1.23 1.13 0.33
N TRP A 23 -2.35 0.78 0.98
CA TRP A 23 -3.63 0.59 0.30
C TRP A 23 -4.17 1.90 -0.26
N GLY A 24 -4.00 3.01 0.47
CA GLY A 24 -4.35 4.34 -0.02
C GLY A 24 -3.53 4.74 -1.26
N ALA A 25 -2.23 4.42 -1.27
CA ALA A 25 -1.36 4.68 -2.41
C ALA A 25 -1.77 3.86 -3.65
N VAL A 26 -2.04 2.57 -3.49
CA VAL A 26 -2.52 1.72 -4.59
C VAL A 26 -3.89 2.17 -5.08
N GLY A 27 -4.82 2.49 -4.18
CA GLY A 27 -6.13 3.03 -4.54
C GLY A 27 -6.07 4.35 -5.32
N LEU A 28 -5.15 5.25 -4.96
CA LEU A 28 -4.90 6.46 -5.73
C LEU A 28 -4.37 6.14 -7.13
N LEU A 29 -3.40 5.24 -7.22
CA LEU A 29 -2.77 4.85 -8.49
C LEU A 29 -3.78 4.22 -9.45
N THR A 30 -4.64 3.33 -8.95
CA THR A 30 -5.69 2.69 -9.75
C THR A 30 -6.80 3.67 -10.13
N ALA A 31 -7.19 4.60 -9.24
CA ALA A 31 -8.12 5.67 -9.59
C ALA A 31 -7.58 6.58 -10.70
N LEU A 32 -6.29 6.93 -10.67
CA LEU A 32 -5.65 7.70 -11.74
C LEU A 32 -5.64 6.92 -13.06
N ALA A 33 -5.39 5.62 -13.02
CA ALA A 33 -5.44 4.77 -14.20
C ALA A 33 -6.83 4.72 -14.85
N LEU A 34 -7.90 4.74 -14.05
CA LEU A 34 -9.28 4.82 -14.54
C LEU A 34 -9.63 6.17 -15.17
N VAL A 35 -9.20 7.27 -14.54
CA VAL A 35 -9.50 8.63 -15.02
C VAL A 35 -8.60 9.02 -16.20
N ARG A 36 -7.42 8.40 -16.33
CA ARG A 36 -6.45 8.59 -17.41
C ARG A 36 -6.07 7.27 -18.06
N PRO A 37 -6.94 6.71 -18.92
CA PRO A 37 -6.64 5.46 -19.64
C PRO A 37 -5.36 5.52 -20.48
N ASP A 38 -4.99 6.71 -20.96
CA ASP A 38 -3.74 6.94 -21.69
C ASP A 38 -2.48 6.77 -20.82
N TRP A 39 -2.62 6.77 -19.49
CA TRP A 39 -1.55 6.55 -18.53
C TRP A 39 -1.60 5.17 -17.86
N GLN A 40 -2.73 4.47 -17.97
CA GLN A 40 -3.00 3.21 -17.27
C GLN A 40 -1.82 2.25 -17.33
N SER A 41 -1.34 1.90 -18.52
CA SER A 41 -0.23 0.94 -18.69
C SER A 41 1.04 1.35 -17.96
N LYS A 42 1.36 2.64 -17.86
CA LYS A 42 2.56 3.12 -17.15
C LYS A 42 2.35 3.18 -15.64
N LEU A 43 1.15 3.54 -15.20
CA LEU A 43 0.82 3.61 -13.78
C LEU A 43 0.71 2.22 -13.15
N THR A 44 0.27 1.22 -13.91
CA THR A 44 0.08 -0.14 -13.40
C THR A 44 1.24 -1.08 -13.74
N GLU A 45 2.29 -0.57 -14.40
CA GLU A 45 3.49 -1.35 -14.72
C GLU A 45 4.15 -1.86 -13.43
N GLY A 46 4.28 -3.18 -13.30
CA GLY A 46 4.86 -3.79 -12.10
C GLY A 46 3.96 -3.78 -10.87
N LEU A 47 2.72 -3.28 -10.95
CA LEU A 47 1.75 -3.36 -9.86
C LEU A 47 1.14 -4.77 -9.79
N THR A 48 1.93 -5.72 -9.29
CA THR A 48 1.54 -7.13 -9.14
C THR A 48 1.77 -7.58 -7.70
N LEU A 49 1.02 -8.61 -7.27
CA LEU A 49 1.24 -9.23 -5.95
C LEU A 49 2.65 -9.80 -5.83
N GLU A 50 3.21 -10.35 -6.90
CA GLU A 50 4.58 -10.88 -6.91
C GLU A 50 5.61 -9.78 -6.69
N THR A 51 5.47 -8.64 -7.36
CA THR A 51 6.34 -7.48 -7.17
C THR A 51 6.22 -6.93 -5.76
N ASP A 52 4.99 -6.78 -5.24
CA ASP A 52 4.74 -6.33 -3.86
C ASP A 52 5.41 -7.27 -2.83
N LYS A 53 5.18 -8.57 -2.95
CA LYS A 53 5.81 -9.58 -2.07
C LYS A 53 7.32 -9.55 -2.17
N HIS A 54 7.86 -9.40 -3.37
CA HIS A 54 9.30 -9.32 -3.60
C HIS A 54 9.89 -8.11 -2.88
N ILE A 55 9.27 -6.93 -3.01
CA ILE A 55 9.69 -5.71 -2.32
C ILE A 55 9.66 -5.92 -0.80
N LEU A 56 8.55 -6.41 -0.24
CA LEU A 56 8.43 -6.66 1.20
C LEU A 56 9.52 -7.63 1.69
N THR A 57 9.70 -8.74 0.98
CA THR A 57 10.71 -9.76 1.31
C THR A 57 12.12 -9.16 1.34
N LYS A 58 12.46 -8.33 0.35
CA LYS A 58 13.75 -7.62 0.29
C LYS A 58 13.93 -6.63 1.43
N LEU A 59 12.91 -5.81 1.70
CA LEU A 59 12.96 -4.81 2.78
C LEU A 59 13.16 -5.45 4.16
N VAL A 60 12.51 -6.60 4.40
CA VAL A 60 12.53 -7.30 5.69
C VAL A 60 13.80 -8.13 5.89
N TYR A 61 14.19 -8.96 4.91
CA TYR A 61 15.29 -9.91 5.10
C TYR A 61 16.67 -9.39 4.68
N GLU A 62 16.70 -8.45 3.73
CA GLU A 62 17.96 -7.85 3.25
C GLU A 62 18.12 -6.40 3.71
N GLY A 63 17.02 -5.76 4.12
CA GLY A 63 17.00 -4.42 4.71
C GLY A 63 16.70 -4.43 6.21
N PRO A 64 16.63 -3.24 6.83
CA PRO A 64 16.35 -3.08 8.25
C PRO A 64 14.85 -2.96 8.57
N ALA A 65 13.95 -3.22 7.61
CA ALA A 65 12.54 -2.95 7.81
C ALA A 65 11.94 -3.91 8.85
N VAL A 66 11.16 -3.34 9.76
CA VAL A 66 10.42 -4.05 10.79
C VAL A 66 8.97 -3.61 10.76
N ASP A 67 8.10 -4.46 11.30
CA ASP A 67 6.72 -4.12 11.57
C ASP A 67 6.63 -3.00 12.63
N GLY A 68 5.80 -1.99 12.38
CA GLY A 68 5.76 -0.76 13.19
C GLY A 68 5.26 -0.97 14.62
N ASP A 69 4.42 -1.97 14.85
CA ASP A 69 3.82 -2.23 16.16
C ASP A 69 4.64 -3.26 16.96
N THR A 70 5.13 -4.30 16.30
CA THR A 70 5.86 -5.40 16.97
C THR A 70 7.37 -5.21 17.00
N ALA A 71 7.91 -4.31 16.17
CA ALA A 71 9.35 -4.12 15.96
C ALA A 71 10.10 -5.39 15.50
N LEU A 72 9.38 -6.36 14.91
CA LEU A 72 9.95 -7.59 14.39
C LEU A 72 10.19 -7.50 12.88
N GLN A 73 11.29 -8.10 12.40
CA GLN A 73 11.49 -8.36 10.97
C GLN A 73 10.55 -9.50 10.54
N ALA A 74 9.34 -9.15 10.13
CA ALA A 74 8.31 -10.08 9.69
C ALA A 74 7.72 -9.64 8.35
N LEU A 75 7.22 -10.61 7.57
CA LEU A 75 6.49 -10.34 6.32
C LEU A 75 5.07 -9.85 6.63
N THR A 76 4.98 -8.71 7.30
CA THR A 76 3.73 -8.06 7.70
C THR A 76 3.72 -6.60 7.27
N ILE A 77 2.51 -6.04 7.15
CA ILE A 77 2.26 -4.62 6.95
C ILE A 77 1.20 -4.21 7.96
N GLU A 78 1.53 -3.29 8.88
CA GLU A 78 0.65 -2.89 9.99
C GLU A 78 0.11 -4.11 10.76
N THR A 79 0.99 -5.05 11.12
CA THR A 79 0.72 -6.36 11.75
C THR A 79 -0.05 -7.39 10.91
N PHE A 80 -0.58 -7.01 9.74
CA PHE A 80 -1.25 -7.96 8.87
C PHE A 80 -0.25 -8.83 8.13
N PRO A 81 -0.39 -10.18 8.14
CA PRO A 81 0.40 -11.06 7.29
C PRO A 81 0.24 -10.69 5.82
N TRP A 82 1.28 -10.92 5.02
CA TRP A 82 1.27 -10.60 3.59
C TRP A 82 0.06 -11.25 2.87
N GLU A 83 -0.41 -12.42 3.27
CA GLU A 83 -1.59 -13.06 2.68
C GLU A 83 -2.87 -12.24 2.84
N TYR A 84 -3.01 -11.48 3.93
CA TYR A 84 -4.12 -10.57 4.13
C TYR A 84 -3.93 -9.30 3.30
N HIS A 85 -2.72 -8.73 3.34
CA HIS A 85 -2.37 -7.57 2.52
C HIS A 85 -2.64 -7.82 1.03
N GLY A 86 -2.17 -8.96 0.50
CA GLY A 86 -2.33 -9.35 -0.88
C GLY A 86 -3.81 -9.52 -1.29
N LYS A 87 -4.67 -10.02 -0.40
CA LYS A 87 -6.12 -10.06 -0.66
C LYS A 87 -6.72 -8.67 -0.85
N VAL A 88 -6.36 -7.72 0.02
CA VAL A 88 -6.83 -6.33 -0.11
C VAL A 88 -6.30 -5.69 -1.39
N LEU A 89 -5.03 -5.95 -1.77
CA LEU A 89 -4.50 -5.49 -3.05
C LEU A 89 -5.29 -6.07 -4.23
N THR A 90 -5.61 -7.37 -4.22
CA THR A 90 -6.47 -7.98 -5.25
C THR A 90 -7.82 -7.27 -5.34
N GLU A 91 -8.49 -7.05 -4.22
CA GLU A 91 -9.80 -6.36 -4.19
C GLU A 91 -9.71 -4.94 -4.78
N ILE A 92 -8.64 -4.19 -4.50
CA ILE A 92 -8.43 -2.85 -5.06
C ILE A 92 -8.20 -2.91 -6.58
N LEU A 93 -7.41 -3.88 -7.06
CA LEU A 93 -7.13 -4.07 -8.48
C LEU A 93 -8.39 -4.52 -9.25
N GLU A 94 -9.15 -5.44 -8.69
CA GLU A 94 -10.43 -5.92 -9.24
C GLU A 94 -11.45 -4.78 -9.33
N ALA A 95 -11.57 -3.96 -8.29
CA ALA A 95 -12.45 -2.79 -8.28
C ALA A 95 -12.09 -1.78 -9.39
N ALA A 96 -10.82 -1.77 -9.83
CA ALA A 96 -10.35 -0.93 -10.93
C ALA A 96 -10.35 -1.63 -12.30
N GLY A 97 -10.83 -2.88 -12.39
CA GLY A 97 -10.81 -3.65 -13.64
C GLY A 97 -9.40 -3.99 -14.13
N LEU A 98 -8.42 -4.04 -13.22
CA LEU A 98 -7.00 -4.29 -13.52
C LEU A 98 -6.56 -5.72 -13.21
N SER A 99 -7.47 -6.57 -12.75
CA SER A 99 -7.23 -7.99 -12.50
C SER A 99 -7.18 -8.79 -13.80
N GLY A 100 -6.01 -9.33 -14.13
CA GLY A 100 -5.75 -10.30 -15.20
C GLY A 100 -4.80 -11.38 -14.73
#